data_AF-A0AAJ1ZIW5-F1
#
_entry.id   AF-A0AAJ1ZIW5-F1
#
_cell.length_a   1.000
_cell.length_b   1.000
_cell.length_c   1.000
_cell.angle_alpha   90.00
_cell.angle_beta   90.00
_cell.angle_gamma   90.00
#
_symmetry.space_group_name_H-M   'P 1'
#
loop_
_entity.id
_entity.type
_entity.pdbx_description
1 polymer ?
#
loop_
_entity_poly.entity_id
_entity_poly.type
_entity_poly.pdbx_seq_one_letter_code
_entity_poly.pdbx_strand_id
1 'polypeptide(L)'
;MSEPEERTSALPFSEKPGVSLQTDVTLYLGDCTGESLFIACEGTTIESGGSTWQRALDALTQPSPPGPYPVTNRFTIFVHETLPDVTDDTHVLAAYRVDVMCEQSVAHAYVHSTGSRADFDPVRFRIGDDVVEIARAIFRAGS
;
A
#
# COMPACT_ATOMS: atom_id res chain seq x y z
N MET A 1 -28.59 -26.49 -52.92
CA MET A 1 -27.31 -25.73 -52.87
C MET A 1 -27.35 -24.98 -51.57
N SER A 2 -26.54 -25.42 -50.60
CA SER A 2 -26.53 -24.89 -49.22
C SER A 2 -25.48 -23.79 -49.13
N GLU A 3 -25.88 -22.61 -48.67
CA GLU A 3 -24.99 -21.49 -48.38
C GLU A 3 -24.27 -21.73 -47.04
N PRO A 4 -22.96 -21.48 -46.92
CA PRO A 4 -22.25 -21.66 -45.65
C PRO A 4 -22.34 -20.40 -44.78
N GLU A 5 -22.61 -20.62 -43.49
CA GLU A 5 -22.63 -19.62 -42.42
C GLU A 5 -21.27 -18.93 -42.25
N GLU A 6 -21.27 -17.61 -42.39
CA GLU A 6 -20.13 -16.74 -42.11
C GLU A 6 -19.96 -16.61 -40.59
N ARG A 7 -19.04 -17.41 -40.03
CA ARG A 7 -18.61 -17.29 -38.63
C ARG A 7 -17.78 -16.02 -38.47
N THR A 8 -18.41 -14.94 -38.00
CA THR A 8 -17.72 -13.76 -37.46
C THR A 8 -16.95 -14.18 -36.21
N SER A 9 -15.66 -14.45 -36.36
CA SER A 9 -14.72 -14.50 -35.25
C SER A 9 -14.64 -13.12 -34.59
N ALA A 10 -15.26 -12.98 -33.42
CA ALA A 10 -14.98 -11.88 -32.52
C ALA A 10 -13.48 -11.93 -32.16
N LEU A 11 -12.75 -10.88 -32.53
CA LEU A 11 -11.37 -10.67 -32.12
C LEU A 11 -11.31 -10.60 -30.58
N PRO A 12 -10.29 -11.16 -29.92
CA PRO A 12 -10.14 -11.01 -28.48
C PRO A 12 -10.00 -9.51 -28.16
N PHE A 13 -10.76 -9.06 -27.17
CA PHE A 13 -10.61 -7.74 -26.57
C PHE A 13 -9.13 -7.51 -26.27
N SER A 14 -8.52 -6.57 -26.97
CA SER A 14 -7.19 -6.06 -26.61
C SER A 14 -7.36 -5.35 -25.27
N GLU A 15 -7.04 -6.04 -24.18
CA GLU A 15 -6.83 -5.40 -22.88
C GLU A 15 -5.78 -4.31 -23.13
N LYS A 16 -6.17 -3.04 -22.93
CA LYS A 16 -5.19 -1.96 -22.90
C LYS A 16 -4.20 -2.34 -21.79
N PRO A 17 -2.88 -2.30 -22.02
CA PRO A 17 -1.92 -2.53 -20.96
C PRO A 17 -2.26 -1.55 -19.83
N GLY A 18 -2.69 -2.10 -18.68
CA GLY A 18 -2.98 -1.30 -17.50
C GLY A 18 -1.71 -0.56 -17.14
N VAL A 19 -1.81 0.76 -16.95
CA VAL A 19 -0.67 1.56 -16.54
C VAL A 19 -0.15 1.00 -15.21
N SER A 20 1.09 0.53 -15.21
CA SER A 20 1.73 0.01 -14.00
C SER A 20 2.01 1.18 -13.05
N LEU A 21 1.63 1.00 -11.79
CA LEU A 21 1.93 1.93 -10.70
C LEU A 21 3.01 1.32 -9.82
N GLN A 22 4.06 2.09 -9.55
CA GLN A 22 4.98 1.77 -8.46
C GLN A 22 4.37 2.29 -7.15
N THR A 23 4.28 1.42 -6.16
CA THR A 23 3.84 1.75 -4.81
C THR A 23 4.97 1.46 -3.83
N ASP A 24 5.46 2.52 -3.19
CA ASP A 24 6.50 2.46 -2.16
C ASP A 24 5.87 2.66 -0.79
N VAL A 25 6.26 1.83 0.17
CA VAL A 25 5.80 1.88 1.55
C VAL A 25 7.00 2.00 2.46
N THR A 26 7.01 3.00 3.34
CA THR A 26 8.04 3.15 4.37
C THR A 26 7.39 3.15 5.75
N LEU A 27 7.86 2.28 6.64
CA LEU A 27 7.48 2.27 8.05
C LEU A 27 8.51 2.99 8.90
N TYR A 28 8.03 3.88 9.75
CA TYR A 28 8.82 4.59 10.75
C TYR A 28 8.34 4.27 12.15
N LEU A 29 9.27 4.12 13.09
CA LEU A 29 8.96 4.03 14.51
C LEU A 29 8.65 5.43 15.06
N GLY A 30 7.55 5.55 15.82
CA GLY A 30 7.07 6.83 16.33
C GLY A 30 6.16 7.59 15.35
N ASP A 31 6.04 8.91 15.54
CA ASP A 31 5.08 9.78 14.83
C ASP A 31 5.75 10.75 13.85
N CYS A 32 7.04 10.57 13.59
CA CYS A 32 7.81 11.40 12.68
C CYS A 32 7.73 12.92 12.98
N THR A 33 7.47 13.33 14.24
CA THR A 33 7.47 14.75 14.62
C THR A 33 8.80 15.22 15.22
N GLY A 34 9.74 14.30 15.47
CA GLY A 34 11.07 14.60 15.99
C GLY A 34 12.11 14.88 14.90
N GLU A 35 13.32 15.27 15.33
CA GLU A 35 14.45 15.53 14.43
C GLU A 35 15.07 14.26 13.82
N SER A 36 14.78 13.09 14.42
CA SER A 36 15.27 11.79 13.97
C SER A 36 14.12 10.91 13.51
N LEU A 37 14.28 10.32 12.32
CA LEU A 37 13.34 9.38 11.73
C LEU A 37 13.95 7.97 11.79
N PHE A 38 13.30 7.07 12.52
CA PHE A 38 13.75 5.68 12.66
C PHE A 38 12.98 4.80 11.68
N ILE A 39 13.57 4.54 10.51
CA ILE A 39 12.99 3.63 9.52
C ILE A 39 13.07 2.21 10.06
N ALA A 40 11.92 1.53 10.15
CA ALA A 40 11.84 0.12 10.50
C ALA A 40 12.07 -0.75 9.25
N CYS A 41 11.37 -0.43 8.16
CA CYS A 41 11.53 -1.09 6.87
C CYS A 41 10.91 -0.28 5.73
N GLU A 42 11.24 -0.70 4.52
CA GLU A 42 10.68 -0.25 3.26
C GLU A 42 10.16 -1.44 2.46
N GLY A 43 9.17 -1.22 1.61
CA GLY A 43 8.65 -2.20 0.67
C GLY A 43 8.23 -1.52 -0.61
N THR A 44 8.38 -2.20 -1.74
CA THR A 44 8.01 -1.67 -3.06
C THR A 44 7.27 -2.74 -3.84
N THR A 45 6.21 -2.36 -4.54
CA THR A 45 5.60 -3.20 -5.58
C THR A 45 5.38 -2.38 -6.85
N ILE A 46 5.33 -3.06 -8.00
CA ILE A 46 4.96 -2.48 -9.29
C ILE A 46 3.83 -3.33 -9.86
N GLU A 47 2.62 -2.81 -9.85
CA GLU A 47 1.42 -3.56 -10.24
C GLU A 47 0.49 -2.75 -11.12
N SER A 48 -0.23 -3.45 -12.00
CA SER A 48 -1.29 -2.87 -12.81
C SER A 48 -2.64 -3.17 -12.14
N GLY A 49 -3.30 -2.12 -11.64
CA GLY A 49 -4.59 -2.25 -10.94
C GLY A 49 -4.48 -2.48 -9.42
N GLY A 50 -5.62 -2.80 -8.80
CA GLY A 50 -5.76 -2.89 -7.33
C GLY A 50 -6.08 -1.54 -6.66
N SER A 51 -6.50 -1.59 -5.39
CA SER A 51 -6.58 -0.40 -4.54
C SER A 51 -5.18 -0.01 -4.04
N THR A 52 -4.99 1.24 -3.63
CA THR A 52 -3.75 1.69 -2.98
C THR A 52 -3.37 0.81 -1.79
N TRP A 53 -4.35 0.39 -0.99
CA TRP A 53 -4.13 -0.45 0.18
C TRP A 53 -3.72 -1.87 -0.17
N GLN A 54 -4.27 -2.44 -1.24
CA GLN A 54 -3.84 -3.75 -1.75
C GLN A 54 -2.38 -3.69 -2.21
N ARG A 55 -2.01 -2.70 -3.04
CA ARG A 55 -0.61 -2.52 -3.46
C ARG A 55 0.33 -2.26 -2.29
N ALA A 56 -0.09 -1.49 -1.29
CA ALA A 56 0.70 -1.25 -0.09
C ALA A 56 0.90 -2.54 0.73
N LEU A 57 -0.12 -3.41 0.79
CA LEU A 57 -0.01 -4.74 1.39
C LEU A 57 0.99 -5.61 0.62
N ASP A 58 0.92 -5.59 -0.71
CA ASP A 58 1.81 -6.38 -1.57
C ASP A 58 3.26 -5.91 -1.47
N ALA A 59 3.50 -4.60 -1.44
CA ALA A 59 4.81 -3.99 -1.17
C ALA A 59 5.41 -4.45 0.16
N LEU A 60 4.57 -4.63 1.19
CA LEU A 60 4.99 -5.14 2.50
C LEU A 60 5.09 -6.68 2.54
N THR A 61 4.96 -7.42 1.45
CA THR A 61 5.14 -8.89 1.46
C THR A 61 6.61 -9.27 1.63
N GLN A 62 7.53 -8.53 1.01
CA GLN A 62 8.98 -8.73 1.10
C GLN A 62 9.72 -7.43 1.48
N PRO A 63 9.49 -6.92 2.71
CA PRO A 63 10.11 -5.69 3.18
C PRO A 63 11.63 -5.81 3.34
N SER A 64 12.32 -4.67 3.23
CA SER A 64 13.76 -4.51 3.39
C SER A 64 14.07 -3.48 4.50
N PRO A 65 14.94 -3.79 5.48
CA PRO A 65 15.55 -5.11 5.70
C PRO A 65 14.49 -6.16 6.11
N PRO A 66 14.77 -7.47 5.96
CA PRO A 66 13.90 -8.52 6.49
C PRO A 66 13.79 -8.42 8.02
N GLY A 67 12.61 -8.75 8.56
CA GLY A 67 12.34 -8.73 10.00
C GLY A 67 13.08 -9.79 10.83
N PRO A 68 12.78 -9.90 12.13
CA PRO A 68 11.63 -9.31 12.82
C PRO A 68 11.75 -7.80 13.08
N TYR A 69 10.61 -7.11 13.16
CA TYR A 69 10.58 -5.67 13.42
C TYR A 69 10.31 -5.35 14.90
N PRO A 70 10.62 -4.13 15.36
CA PRO A 70 10.30 -3.73 16.72
C PRO A 70 8.79 -3.76 17.00
N VAL A 71 8.44 -4.15 18.22
CA VAL A 71 7.07 -4.01 18.76
C VAL A 71 6.96 -2.65 19.45
N THR A 72 6.04 -1.80 19.01
CA THR A 72 5.80 -0.46 19.58
C THR A 72 4.31 -0.13 19.59
N ASN A 73 3.90 0.75 20.49
CA ASN A 73 2.52 1.25 20.57
C ASN A 73 2.23 2.41 19.60
N ARG A 74 3.25 2.93 18.90
CA ARG A 74 3.10 4.03 17.94
C ARG A 74 4.10 3.94 16.81
N PHE A 75 3.62 4.05 15.58
CA PHE A 75 4.43 4.05 14.37
C PHE A 75 3.69 4.79 13.24
N THR A 76 4.42 5.17 12.20
CA THR A 76 3.88 5.91 11.05
C THR A 76 4.20 5.15 9.77
N ILE A 77 3.26 5.11 8.83
CA ILE A 77 3.44 4.51 7.51
C ILE A 77 3.32 5.59 6.46
N PHE A 78 4.29 5.67 5.54
CA PHE A 78 4.17 6.48 4.33
C PHE A 78 3.92 5.57 3.14
N VAL A 79 2.91 5.90 2.34
CA VAL A 79 2.62 5.22 1.07
C VAL A 79 2.72 6.23 -0.05
N HIS A 80 3.57 5.95 -1.03
CA HIS A 80 3.79 6.78 -2.21
C HIS A 80 3.45 6.00 -3.48
N GLU A 81 2.73 6.64 -4.40
CA GLU A 81 2.40 6.06 -5.70
C GLU A 81 3.01 6.91 -6.81
N THR A 82 3.76 6.27 -7.70
CA THR A 82 4.46 6.93 -8.81
C THR A 82 4.21 6.21 -10.14
N LEU A 83 4.30 6.97 -11.24
CA LEU A 83 4.30 6.43 -12.61
C LEU A 83 5.75 6.21 -13.06
N PRO A 84 6.19 4.96 -13.26
CA PRO A 84 7.58 4.67 -13.58
C PRO A 84 7.97 4.95 -15.06
N ASP A 85 7.01 4.96 -15.99
CA ASP A 85 7.26 4.92 -17.44
C ASP A 85 7.05 6.25 -18.20
N VAL A 86 6.98 7.38 -17.49
CA VAL A 86 6.97 8.70 -18.15
C VAL A 86 8.42 9.17 -18.25
N THR A 87 9.00 8.99 -19.44
CA THR A 87 10.44 9.03 -19.79
C THR A 87 11.29 10.22 -19.34
N ASP A 88 10.78 11.20 -18.61
CA ASP A 88 11.59 12.30 -18.05
C ASP A 88 11.13 12.84 -16.69
N ASP A 89 10.01 12.39 -16.12
CA ASP A 89 9.51 12.91 -14.84
C ASP A 89 8.79 11.82 -14.04
N THR A 90 9.37 11.42 -12.90
CA THR A 90 8.64 10.64 -11.89
C THR A 90 7.51 11.52 -11.33
N HIS A 91 6.28 11.29 -11.79
CA HIS A 91 5.12 11.98 -11.25
C HIS A 91 4.60 11.26 -10.01
N VAL A 92 4.73 11.88 -8.85
CA VAL A 92 4.05 11.44 -7.62
C VAL A 92 2.55 11.66 -7.81
N LEU A 93 1.79 10.58 -7.81
CA LEU A 93 0.34 10.61 -7.96
C LEU A 93 -0.35 10.86 -6.62
N ALA A 94 0.14 10.21 -5.57
CA ALA A 94 -0.41 10.34 -4.23
C ALA A 94 0.64 10.05 -3.15
N ALA A 95 0.46 10.69 -2.00
CA ALA A 95 1.22 10.46 -0.79
C ALA A 95 0.25 10.36 0.39
N TYR A 96 0.36 9.30 1.17
CA TYR A 96 -0.46 9.05 2.35
C TYR A 96 0.46 8.87 3.56
N ARG A 97 0.19 9.64 4.62
CA ARG A 97 0.75 9.41 5.94
C ARG A 97 -0.31 8.71 6.79
N VAL A 98 0.02 7.54 7.32
CA VAL A 98 -0.84 6.77 8.21
C VAL A 98 -0.23 6.79 9.60
N ASP A 99 -0.85 7.52 10.52
CA ASP A 99 -0.45 7.50 11.93
C ASP A 99 -1.15 6.35 12.64
N VAL A 100 -0.38 5.43 13.21
CA VAL A 100 -0.90 4.25 13.91
C VAL A 100 -0.65 4.35 15.41
N MET A 101 -1.72 4.18 16.18
CA MET A 101 -1.69 4.13 17.64
C MET A 101 -2.34 2.85 18.14
N CYS A 102 -1.63 2.11 18.98
CA CYS A 102 -2.10 0.85 19.52
C CYS A 102 -2.50 1.00 20.99
N GLU A 103 -3.75 0.69 21.30
CA GLU A 103 -4.33 0.73 22.65
C GLU A 103 -5.11 -0.55 22.92
N GLN A 104 -4.89 -1.20 24.06
CA GLN A 104 -5.68 -2.37 24.49
C GLN A 104 -5.84 -3.47 23.40
N SER A 105 -4.77 -3.76 22.65
CA SER A 105 -4.77 -4.73 21.53
C SER A 105 -5.61 -4.33 20.31
N VAL A 106 -5.89 -3.03 20.15
CA VAL A 106 -6.53 -2.43 18.99
C VAL A 106 -5.61 -1.37 18.39
N ALA A 107 -5.44 -1.40 17.07
CA ALA A 107 -4.73 -0.41 16.30
C ALA A 107 -5.73 0.58 15.68
N HIS A 108 -5.52 1.86 15.95
CA HIS A 108 -6.22 2.98 15.34
C HIS A 108 -5.30 3.58 14.28
N ALA A 109 -5.79 3.72 13.06
CA ALA A 109 -5.05 4.27 11.94
C ALA A 109 -5.73 5.53 11.40
N TYR A 110 -4.97 6.62 11.34
CA TYR A 110 -5.41 7.91 10.83
C TYR A 110 -4.64 8.22 9.55
N VAL A 111 -5.35 8.32 8.44
CA VAL A 111 -4.78 8.57 7.11
C VAL A 111 -4.87 10.05 6.79
N HIS A 112 -3.73 10.65 6.52
CA HIS A 112 -3.57 12.02 6.06
C HIS A 112 -3.08 12.01 4.61
N SER A 113 -3.88 12.56 3.70
CA SER A 113 -3.47 12.87 2.32
C SER A 113 -3.46 14.38 2.09
N THR A 114 -2.88 14.81 0.97
CA THR A 114 -2.78 16.23 0.57
C THR A 114 -4.12 16.98 0.50
N GLY A 115 -5.26 16.27 0.44
CA GLY A 115 -6.58 16.89 0.37
C GLY A 115 -7.63 16.36 1.35
N SER A 116 -7.35 15.30 2.12
CA SER A 116 -8.35 14.69 2.99
C SER A 116 -7.73 13.95 4.16
N ARG A 117 -8.45 13.92 5.29
CA ARG A 117 -8.20 12.98 6.38
C ARG A 117 -9.28 11.89 6.33
N ALA A 118 -8.85 10.65 6.44
CA ALA A 118 -9.72 9.50 6.60
C ALA A 118 -9.27 8.69 7.80
N ASP A 119 -10.21 8.21 8.60
CA ASP A 119 -9.92 7.34 9.73
C ASP A 119 -10.34 5.92 9.32
N PHE A 120 -9.52 4.93 9.64
CA PHE A 120 -9.85 3.53 9.39
C PHE A 120 -10.64 2.95 10.55
N ASP A 121 -11.46 1.94 10.26
CA ASP A 121 -12.06 1.13 11.31
C ASP A 121 -10.96 0.52 12.18
N PRO A 122 -11.11 0.51 13.52
CA PRO A 122 -10.08 -0.03 14.39
C PRO A 122 -9.80 -1.51 14.12
N VAL A 123 -8.50 -1.86 14.04
CA VAL A 123 -8.06 -3.22 13.69
C VAL A 123 -7.52 -3.95 14.92
N ARG A 124 -7.98 -5.17 15.16
CA ARG A 124 -7.44 -6.00 16.24
C ARG A 124 -6.09 -6.59 15.84
N PHE A 125 -5.13 -6.57 16.76
CA PHE A 125 -3.83 -7.21 16.61
C PHE A 125 -3.53 -8.13 17.80
N ARG A 126 -2.55 -9.03 17.67
CA ARG A 126 -2.11 -9.91 18.75
C ARG A 126 -0.96 -9.25 19.51
N ILE A 127 -0.97 -9.39 20.83
CA ILE A 127 0.17 -8.95 21.65
C ILE A 127 1.41 -9.71 21.19
N GLY A 128 2.42 -8.96 20.73
CA GLY A 128 3.65 -9.50 20.15
C GLY A 128 3.75 -9.36 18.63
N ASP A 129 2.67 -8.98 17.94
CA ASP A 129 2.74 -8.58 16.53
C ASP A 129 3.65 -7.36 16.40
N ASP A 130 4.58 -7.41 15.44
CA ASP A 130 5.45 -6.29 15.14
C ASP A 130 4.74 -5.24 14.27
N VAL A 131 5.38 -4.10 14.07
CA VAL A 131 4.81 -2.98 13.31
C VAL A 131 4.41 -3.35 11.87
N VAL A 132 5.08 -4.31 11.24
CA VAL A 132 4.77 -4.71 9.87
C VAL A 132 3.55 -5.61 9.84
N GLU A 133 3.41 -6.54 10.79
CA GLU A 133 2.19 -7.35 10.91
C GLU A 133 0.95 -6.48 11.18
N ILE A 134 1.08 -5.46 12.04
CA ILE A 134 0.00 -4.50 12.30
C ILE A 134 -0.31 -3.66 11.04
N ALA A 135 0.70 -3.17 10.32
CA ALA A 135 0.51 -2.42 9.08
C ALA A 135 -0.21 -3.26 8.01
N ARG A 136 0.20 -4.52 7.82
CA ARG A 136 -0.48 -5.46 6.91
C ARG A 136 -1.94 -5.68 7.31
N ALA A 137 -2.24 -5.78 8.62
CA ALA A 137 -3.61 -5.92 9.10
C ALA A 137 -4.46 -4.68 8.79
N ILE A 138 -3.90 -3.48 8.96
CA ILE A 138 -4.55 -2.20 8.61
C ILE A 138 -4.86 -2.15 7.11
N PHE A 139 -3.89 -2.49 6.25
CA PHE A 139 -4.10 -2.46 4.80
C PHE A 139 -5.14 -3.47 4.31
N ARG A 140 -5.18 -4.67 4.90
CA ARG A 140 -6.26 -5.66 4.63
C ARG A 140 -7.65 -5.19 5.05
N ALA A 141 -7.74 -4.33 6.05
CA ALA A 141 -9.03 -3.77 6.48
C ALA A 141 -9.51 -2.65 5.55
N GLY A 142 -8.59 -1.98 4.83
CA GLY A 142 -8.91 -0.91 3.88
C GLY A 142 -9.08 -1.38 2.42
N SER A 143 -8.73 -2.63 2.10
CA SER A 143 -8.78 -3.22 0.75
C SER A 143 -10.16 -3.69 0.32
#